data_AF-A0A2U9IB55-F1
#
_entry.id   AF-A0A2U9IB55-F1
#
_cell.length_a   1.000
_cell.length_b   1.000
_cell.length_c   1.000
_cell.angle_alpha   90.00
_cell.angle_beta   90.00
_cell.angle_gamma   90.00
#
_symmetry.space_group_name_H-M   'P 1'
#
loop_
_entity.id
_entity.type
_entity.pdbx_description
1 polymer ?
#
loop_
_entity_poly.entity_id
_entity_poly.type
_entity_poly.pdbx_seq_one_letter_code
_entity_poly.pdbx_strand_id
1 'polypeptide(L)'
;MERKIKPKVFAIDVGESRLVATKMEINNNTVKEADTREFKYNEEGLKELIKFLEGYEEGIMEATGVYFYHVYNVLRDNGLKVNVINPVQTVEVLGKKTDKNDSIRLAIAYAAGTVKGSYIPTGEMQELREMTRHREGLVERKTQVKNEIRKVLETAGYKLPPFEKKTKEIVRKLATDEKLTDEEIKEYSKLLGRKLTRIEAFILKQLLDLLNIIEEQIKEVENEIMKFLPEEAVELTKIPGIGPISAATIYAELGDVSRFESSKQAASYAGVSPRTKQSGKTEFHNGLIKGNKHLSRVLFLVARSAKNTAQFNGFYQALLKRTSNSKKATLALANKICRIVYHVLKDGEYKGETKKTRYRGGGGEGPQVDPNQVVPSALQAIA
;
A
#
# COMPACT_ATOMS: atom_id res chain seq x y z
N MET A 1 -2.96 -16.88 -25.27
CA MET A 1 -4.23 -16.12 -25.18
C MET A 1 -4.04 -14.82 -25.96
N GLU A 2 -4.64 -14.72 -27.14
CA GLU A 2 -4.72 -13.45 -27.87
C GLU A 2 -5.45 -12.42 -27.00
N ARG A 3 -4.84 -11.25 -26.78
CA ARG A 3 -5.49 -10.17 -26.04
C ARG A 3 -6.51 -9.53 -26.97
N LYS A 4 -7.80 -9.73 -26.67
CA LYS A 4 -8.90 -9.03 -27.37
C LYS A 4 -8.73 -7.53 -27.19
N ILE A 5 -8.50 -6.80 -28.29
CA ILE A 5 -8.42 -5.35 -28.29
C ILE A 5 -9.80 -4.77 -28.03
N LYS A 6 -9.87 -3.75 -27.16
CA LYS A 6 -11.12 -3.04 -26.87
C LYS A 6 -11.45 -2.07 -28.00
N PRO A 7 -12.62 -2.18 -28.66
CA PRO A 7 -12.92 -1.43 -29.87
C PRO A 7 -13.28 0.05 -29.62
N LYS A 8 -13.77 0.39 -28.42
CA LYS A 8 -14.05 1.77 -28.00
C LYS A 8 -13.53 1.99 -26.59
N VAL A 9 -12.65 2.96 -26.41
CA VAL A 9 -12.09 3.33 -25.11
C VAL A 9 -11.90 4.83 -24.98
N PHE A 10 -11.88 5.34 -23.75
CA PHE A 10 -11.40 6.70 -23.47
C PHE A 10 -10.18 6.70 -22.55
N ALA A 11 -9.45 7.79 -22.54
CA ALA A 11 -8.35 8.07 -21.62
C ALA A 11 -8.41 9.50 -21.11
N ILE A 12 -8.16 9.71 -19.82
CA ILE A 12 -8.20 11.03 -19.19
C ILE A 12 -6.88 11.29 -18.46
N ASP A 13 -6.21 12.40 -18.78
CA ASP A 13 -5.14 12.94 -17.95
C ASP A 13 -5.72 14.03 -17.04
N VAL A 14 -5.54 13.86 -15.73
CA VAL A 14 -6.09 14.77 -14.71
C VAL A 14 -5.00 15.74 -14.28
N GLY A 15 -5.22 17.03 -14.51
CA GLY A 15 -4.42 18.11 -13.96
C GLY A 15 -5.14 18.82 -12.81
N GLU A 16 -4.45 19.77 -12.19
CA GLU A 16 -4.99 20.58 -11.09
C GLU A 16 -6.13 21.53 -11.52
N SER A 17 -6.03 22.11 -12.72
CA SER A 17 -6.99 23.09 -13.23
C SER A 17 -7.73 22.65 -14.49
N ARG A 18 -7.29 21.55 -15.12
CA ARG A 18 -7.81 21.08 -16.41
C ARG A 18 -7.74 19.56 -16.53
N LEU A 19 -8.62 19.01 -17.35
CA LEU A 19 -8.70 17.60 -17.71
C LEU A 19 -8.46 17.48 -19.21
N VAL A 20 -7.60 16.56 -19.64
CA VAL A 20 -7.41 16.25 -21.06
C VAL A 20 -7.99 14.88 -21.31
N ALA A 21 -9.06 14.80 -22.11
CA ALA A 21 -9.71 13.53 -22.41
C ALA A 21 -9.60 13.19 -23.90
N THR A 22 -9.30 11.94 -24.18
CA THR A 22 -9.29 11.35 -25.52
C THR A 22 -10.30 10.23 -25.58
N LYS A 23 -11.16 10.21 -26.59
CA LYS A 23 -11.99 9.04 -26.93
C LYS A 23 -11.49 8.43 -28.23
N MET A 24 -11.45 7.10 -28.30
CA MET A 24 -10.76 6.38 -29.35
C MET A 24 -11.56 5.16 -29.84
N GLU A 25 -11.69 5.03 -31.15
CA GLU A 25 -12.21 3.83 -31.79
C GLU A 25 -11.08 3.04 -32.47
N ILE A 26 -11.03 1.73 -32.24
CA ILE A 26 -10.01 0.83 -32.75
C ILE A 26 -10.67 -0.28 -33.55
N ASN A 27 -10.19 -0.48 -34.78
CA ASN A 27 -10.64 -1.54 -35.67
C ASN A 27 -9.43 -2.20 -36.34
N ASN A 28 -9.40 -3.53 -36.42
CA ASN A 28 -8.29 -4.31 -37.01
C ASN A 28 -6.90 -3.91 -36.50
N ASN A 29 -6.77 -3.67 -35.19
CA ASN A 29 -5.54 -3.21 -34.53
C ASN A 29 -5.02 -1.83 -34.98
N THR A 30 -5.86 -1.05 -35.67
CA THR A 30 -5.55 0.31 -36.12
C THR A 30 -6.49 1.31 -35.45
N VAL A 31 -5.94 2.45 -35.02
CA VAL A 31 -6.76 3.56 -34.51
C VAL A 31 -7.52 4.15 -35.69
N LYS A 32 -8.86 4.05 -35.66
CA LYS A 32 -9.74 4.57 -36.72
C LYS A 32 -10.04 6.05 -36.48
N GLU A 33 -10.29 6.42 -35.23
CA GLU A 33 -10.64 7.78 -34.84
C GLU A 33 -10.14 8.05 -33.42
N ALA A 34 -9.60 9.25 -33.21
CA ALA A 34 -9.23 9.75 -31.89
C ALA A 34 -9.59 11.24 -31.81
N ASP A 35 -10.51 11.60 -30.92
CA ASP A 35 -10.87 13.00 -30.61
C ASP A 35 -10.31 13.32 -29.21
N THR A 36 -9.54 14.39 -29.10
CA THR A 36 -8.92 14.84 -27.85
C THR A 36 -9.35 16.26 -27.54
N ARG A 37 -9.86 16.48 -26.32
CA ARG A 37 -10.34 17.78 -25.86
C ARG A 37 -9.86 18.08 -24.45
N GLU A 38 -9.72 19.37 -24.18
CA GLU A 38 -9.45 19.88 -22.84
C GLU A 38 -10.74 20.39 -22.20
N PHE A 39 -10.93 20.08 -20.92
CA PHE A 39 -12.05 20.51 -20.10
C PHE A 39 -11.53 21.24 -18.87
N LYS A 40 -12.28 22.21 -18.36
CA LYS A 40 -11.97 22.84 -17.07
C LYS A 40 -12.20 21.85 -15.94
N TYR A 41 -11.36 21.88 -14.92
CA TYR A 41 -11.63 21.11 -13.71
C TYR A 41 -12.57 21.88 -12.77
N ASN A 42 -13.86 21.85 -13.11
CA ASN A 42 -14.99 22.34 -12.31
C ASN A 42 -16.28 21.60 -12.69
N GLU A 43 -17.38 21.86 -11.99
CA GLU A 43 -18.69 21.24 -12.24
C GLU A 43 -19.17 21.33 -13.69
N GLU A 44 -18.98 22.49 -14.34
CA GLU A 44 -19.39 22.70 -15.73
C GLU A 44 -18.55 21.87 -16.71
N GLY A 45 -17.22 21.92 -16.57
CA GLY A 45 -16.31 21.14 -17.41
C GLY A 45 -16.46 19.63 -17.21
N LEU A 46 -16.84 19.17 -16.01
CA LEU A 46 -17.16 17.77 -15.76
C LEU A 46 -18.45 17.33 -16.48
N LYS A 47 -19.49 18.18 -16.52
CA LYS A 47 -20.70 17.90 -17.32
C LYS A 47 -20.39 17.85 -18.81
N GLU A 48 -19.56 18.76 -19.30
CA GLU A 48 -19.08 18.75 -20.69
C GLU A 48 -18.27 17.49 -21.00
N LEU A 49 -17.42 17.05 -20.07
CA LEU A 49 -16.66 15.81 -20.20
C LEU A 49 -17.59 14.59 -20.30
N ILE A 50 -18.61 14.48 -19.45
CA ILE A 50 -19.58 13.38 -19.52
C ILE A 50 -20.28 13.37 -20.88
N LYS A 51 -20.75 14.53 -21.34
CA LYS A 51 -21.37 14.65 -22.66
C LYS A 51 -20.42 14.27 -23.79
N PHE A 52 -19.14 14.63 -23.69
CA PHE A 52 -18.12 14.27 -24.67
C PHE A 52 -17.88 12.75 -24.78
N LEU A 53 -18.02 12.04 -23.65
CA LEU A 53 -17.83 10.59 -23.53
C LEU A 53 -19.09 9.76 -23.85
N GLU A 54 -20.20 10.38 -24.24
CA GLU A 54 -21.40 9.66 -24.67
C GLU A 54 -21.08 8.61 -25.76
N GLY A 55 -21.66 7.41 -25.60
CA GLY A 55 -21.41 6.27 -26.48
C GLY A 55 -20.14 5.46 -26.16
N TYR A 56 -19.43 5.79 -25.09
CA TYR A 56 -18.34 5.00 -24.53
C TYR A 56 -18.74 4.43 -23.16
N GLU A 57 -18.29 3.22 -22.86
CA GLU A 57 -18.61 2.54 -21.59
C GLU A 57 -17.41 2.44 -20.65
N GLU A 58 -16.19 2.50 -21.20
CA GLU A 58 -14.99 2.23 -20.42
C GLU A 58 -13.74 2.97 -20.88
N GLY A 59 -12.85 3.20 -19.93
CA GLY A 59 -11.62 3.91 -20.18
C GLY A 59 -10.62 3.86 -19.03
N ILE A 60 -9.59 4.67 -19.17
CA ILE A 60 -8.47 4.76 -18.24
C ILE A 60 -8.20 6.21 -17.85
N MET A 61 -7.64 6.44 -16.67
CA MET A 61 -7.31 7.78 -16.19
C MET A 61 -5.97 7.79 -15.46
N GLU A 62 -5.12 8.77 -15.75
CA GLU A 62 -3.86 8.97 -15.02
C GLU A 62 -4.12 9.75 -13.73
N ALA A 63 -3.72 9.18 -12.59
CA ALA A 63 -3.89 9.81 -11.28
C ALA A 63 -2.76 10.80 -11.00
N THR A 64 -3.02 12.10 -11.19
CA THR A 64 -2.15 13.15 -10.66
C THR A 64 -2.68 13.67 -9.32
N GLY A 65 -1.92 13.46 -8.24
CA GLY A 65 -2.32 13.93 -6.91
C GLY A 65 -3.62 13.30 -6.38
N VAL A 66 -4.42 14.08 -5.65
CA VAL A 66 -5.74 13.66 -5.13
C VAL A 66 -6.90 13.99 -6.07
N TYR A 67 -6.64 14.80 -7.09
CA TYR A 67 -7.60 15.36 -8.03
C TYR A 67 -8.42 14.31 -8.77
N PHE A 68 -7.85 13.15 -9.02
CA PHE A 68 -8.53 12.09 -9.78
C PHE A 68 -9.76 11.50 -9.05
N TYR A 69 -9.87 11.58 -7.71
CA TYR A 69 -10.97 10.93 -6.99
C TYR A 69 -12.34 11.49 -7.35
N HIS A 70 -12.46 12.82 -7.40
CA HIS A 70 -13.74 13.44 -7.75
C HIS A 70 -14.11 13.16 -9.21
N VAL A 71 -13.14 13.27 -10.14
CA VAL A 71 -13.34 12.91 -11.55
C VAL A 71 -13.77 11.45 -11.69
N TYR A 72 -13.10 10.53 -10.98
CA TYR A 72 -13.43 9.10 -10.96
C TYR A 72 -14.87 8.85 -10.49
N ASN A 73 -15.28 9.49 -9.39
CA ASN A 73 -16.62 9.34 -8.85
C ASN A 73 -17.69 9.87 -9.82
N VAL A 74 -17.49 11.06 -10.40
CA VAL A 74 -18.43 11.62 -11.38
C VAL A 74 -18.59 10.72 -12.61
N LEU A 75 -17.48 10.20 -13.15
CA LEU A 75 -17.53 9.26 -14.29
C LEU A 75 -18.31 7.98 -13.93
N ARG A 76 -18.03 7.40 -12.76
CA ARG A 76 -18.68 6.19 -12.28
C ARG A 76 -20.18 6.40 -12.04
N ASP A 77 -20.56 7.52 -11.42
CA ASP A 77 -21.95 7.82 -11.10
C ASP A 77 -22.80 8.05 -12.38
N ASN A 78 -22.13 8.32 -13.51
CA ASN A 78 -22.71 8.34 -14.85
C ASN A 78 -22.57 7.01 -15.62
N GLY A 79 -22.23 5.90 -14.94
CA GLY A 79 -22.20 4.55 -15.52
C GLY A 79 -20.91 4.17 -16.25
N LEU A 80 -19.87 5.01 -16.23
CA LEU A 80 -18.61 4.73 -16.93
C LEU A 80 -17.67 3.86 -16.09
N LYS A 81 -17.10 2.81 -16.71
CA LYS A 81 -16.08 1.96 -16.09
C LYS A 81 -14.70 2.58 -16.26
N VAL A 82 -14.15 3.16 -15.21
CA VAL A 82 -12.84 3.82 -15.24
C VAL A 82 -11.79 2.97 -14.55
N ASN A 83 -10.66 2.75 -15.22
CA ASN A 83 -9.44 2.23 -14.61
C ASN A 83 -8.49 3.38 -14.30
N VAL A 84 -7.81 3.39 -13.15
CA VAL A 84 -6.88 4.48 -12.82
C VAL A 84 -5.45 3.99 -12.81
N ILE A 85 -4.52 4.66 -13.47
CA ILE A 85 -3.12 4.30 -13.47
C ILE A 85 -2.29 5.29 -12.66
N ASN A 86 -1.27 4.79 -11.97
CA ASN A 86 -0.29 5.64 -11.33
C ASN A 86 0.69 6.20 -12.38
N PRO A 87 1.03 7.50 -12.38
CA PRO A 87 1.98 8.11 -13.31
C PRO A 87 3.33 7.36 -13.42
N VAL A 88 3.81 6.75 -12.34
CA VAL A 88 5.05 5.95 -12.34
C VAL A 88 4.92 4.70 -13.21
N GLN A 89 3.74 4.06 -13.22
CA GLN A 89 3.45 2.91 -14.09
C GLN A 89 3.31 3.35 -15.54
N THR A 90 2.72 4.53 -15.79
CA THR A 90 2.64 5.10 -17.13
C THR A 90 4.03 5.30 -17.74
N VAL A 91 4.99 5.85 -16.99
CA VAL A 91 6.37 6.06 -17.47
C VAL A 91 7.11 4.74 -17.71
N GLU A 92 6.93 3.73 -16.85
CA GLU A 92 7.55 2.41 -17.02
C GLU A 92 7.03 1.67 -18.26
N VAL A 93 5.76 1.89 -18.66
CA VAL A 93 5.13 1.21 -19.80
C VAL A 93 5.24 2.03 -21.10
N LEU A 94 5.13 3.36 -21.03
CA LEU A 94 5.01 4.24 -22.20
C LEU A 94 6.26 5.09 -22.48
N GLY A 95 7.26 5.10 -21.57
CA GLY A 95 8.45 5.94 -21.67
C GLY A 95 8.24 7.35 -21.12
N LYS A 96 9.25 8.23 -21.28
CA LYS A 96 9.16 9.64 -20.84
C LYS A 96 8.12 10.42 -21.64
N LYS A 97 7.40 11.31 -20.95
CA LYS A 97 6.43 12.24 -21.53
C LYS A 97 7.08 13.04 -22.66
N THR A 98 6.44 13.05 -23.82
CA THR A 98 6.77 13.88 -24.97
C THR A 98 5.46 14.57 -25.34
N ASP A 99 5.40 15.89 -25.16
CA ASP A 99 4.16 16.67 -25.06
C ASP A 99 3.09 16.41 -26.15
N LYS A 100 1.86 16.74 -25.75
CA LYS A 100 0.55 16.78 -26.46
C LYS A 100 -0.26 15.50 -26.65
N ASN A 101 0.28 14.29 -26.46
CA ASN A 101 -0.48 13.05 -26.76
C ASN A 101 -0.49 11.99 -25.63
N ASP A 102 -0.32 12.38 -24.37
CA ASP A 102 -0.25 11.40 -23.25
C ASP A 102 -1.57 10.62 -23.08
N SER A 103 -2.73 11.27 -23.20
CA SER A 103 -4.04 10.59 -23.17
C SER A 103 -4.23 9.61 -24.35
N ILE A 104 -3.77 9.94 -25.56
CA ILE A 104 -3.78 9.03 -26.72
C ILE A 104 -2.92 7.79 -26.45
N ARG A 105 -1.68 7.98 -25.97
CA ARG A 105 -0.78 6.86 -25.64
C ARG A 105 -1.38 5.97 -24.56
N LEU A 106 -2.03 6.58 -23.57
CA LEU A 106 -2.71 5.89 -22.50
C LEU A 106 -3.93 5.09 -23.01
N ALA A 107 -4.73 5.65 -23.92
CA ALA A 107 -5.85 4.96 -24.56
C ALA A 107 -5.39 3.74 -25.38
N ILE A 108 -4.33 3.89 -26.19
CA ILE A 108 -3.75 2.77 -26.97
C ILE A 108 -3.27 1.65 -26.03
N ALA A 109 -2.54 2.02 -24.96
CA ALA A 109 -2.03 1.06 -24.00
C ALA A 109 -3.16 0.30 -23.29
N TYR A 110 -4.22 1.01 -22.91
CA TYR A 110 -5.38 0.42 -22.26
C TYR A 110 -6.15 -0.51 -23.20
N ALA A 111 -6.38 -0.10 -24.44
CA ALA A 111 -7.04 -0.94 -25.44
C ALA A 111 -6.24 -2.20 -25.80
N ALA A 112 -4.91 -2.11 -25.85
CA ALA A 112 -4.01 -3.24 -26.05
C ALA A 112 -3.83 -4.13 -24.80
N GLY A 113 -4.40 -3.72 -23.66
CA GLY A 113 -4.28 -4.41 -22.37
C GLY A 113 -2.84 -4.46 -21.84
N THR A 114 -1.98 -3.52 -22.25
CA THR A 114 -0.59 -3.42 -21.77
C THR A 114 -0.49 -2.75 -20.41
N VAL A 115 -1.48 -1.92 -20.06
CA VAL A 115 -1.67 -1.34 -18.73
C VAL A 115 -2.86 -1.98 -18.03
N LYS A 116 -2.69 -2.30 -16.73
CA LYS A 116 -3.79 -2.70 -15.84
C LYS A 116 -4.03 -1.58 -14.84
N GLY A 117 -5.29 -1.19 -14.65
CA GLY A 117 -5.67 -0.18 -13.67
C GLY A 117 -5.23 -0.54 -12.25
N SER A 118 -4.80 0.45 -11.49
CA SER A 118 -4.81 0.44 -10.04
C SER A 118 -6.24 0.31 -9.55
N TYR A 119 -6.43 -0.56 -8.57
CA TYR A 119 -7.72 -0.75 -7.93
C TYR A 119 -8.08 0.45 -7.06
N ILE A 120 -9.24 1.04 -7.36
CA ILE A 120 -9.88 2.07 -6.56
C ILE A 120 -11.08 1.41 -5.87
N PRO A 121 -11.07 1.30 -4.53
CA PRO A 121 -12.24 0.89 -3.78
C PRO A 121 -13.30 1.99 -3.88
N THR A 122 -14.55 1.59 -3.73
CA THR A 122 -15.71 2.48 -3.80
C THR A 122 -16.56 2.34 -2.54
N GLY A 123 -17.42 3.32 -2.28
CA GLY A 123 -18.34 3.30 -1.14
C GLY A 123 -17.59 3.19 0.20
N GLU A 124 -18.14 2.41 1.12
CA GLU A 124 -17.62 2.23 2.48
C GLU A 124 -16.15 1.79 2.51
N MET A 125 -15.71 0.98 1.54
CA MET A 125 -14.30 0.55 1.47
C MET A 125 -13.36 1.71 1.10
N GLN A 126 -13.82 2.68 0.30
CA GLN A 126 -13.07 3.89 0.00
C GLN A 126 -12.94 4.75 1.26
N GLU A 127 -14.05 4.97 1.97
CA GLU A 127 -14.08 5.74 3.22
C GLU A 127 -13.14 5.11 4.27
N LEU A 128 -13.18 3.78 4.41
CA LEU A 128 -12.29 3.03 5.29
C LEU A 128 -10.81 3.19 4.88
N ARG A 129 -10.51 3.20 3.58
CA ARG A 129 -9.14 3.43 3.08
C ARG A 129 -8.68 4.85 3.41
N GLU A 130 -9.53 5.85 3.24
CA GLU A 130 -9.22 7.24 3.56
C GLU A 130 -8.97 7.43 5.07
N MET A 131 -9.83 6.88 5.92
CA MET A 131 -9.65 6.90 7.38
C MET A 131 -8.35 6.21 7.81
N THR A 132 -8.07 5.00 7.29
CA THR A 132 -6.85 4.25 7.64
C THR A 132 -5.57 4.96 7.19
N ARG A 133 -5.57 5.59 6.00
CA ARG A 133 -4.46 6.43 5.53
C ARG A 133 -4.31 7.72 6.34
N HIS A 134 -5.42 8.36 6.72
CA HIS A 134 -5.40 9.54 7.57
C HIS A 134 -4.76 9.21 8.93
N ARG A 135 -5.17 8.11 9.55
CA ARG A 135 -4.57 7.58 10.79
C ARG A 135 -3.08 7.28 10.63
N GLU A 136 -2.65 6.70 9.51
CA GLU A 136 -1.22 6.51 9.23
C GLU A 136 -0.46 7.84 9.21
N GLY A 137 -1.01 8.87 8.54
CA GLY A 137 -0.43 10.21 8.52
C GLY A 137 -0.30 10.84 9.91
N LEU A 138 -1.32 10.70 10.77
CA LEU A 138 -1.24 11.16 12.16
C LEU A 138 -0.15 10.43 12.95
N VAL A 139 0.03 9.13 12.76
CA VAL A 139 1.08 8.33 13.41
C VAL A 139 2.49 8.74 12.94
N GLU A 140 2.63 9.11 11.67
CA GLU A 140 3.87 9.67 11.13
C GLU A 140 4.18 11.04 11.76
N ARG A 141 3.20 11.94 11.84
CA ARG A 141 3.35 13.24 12.53
C ARG A 141 3.70 13.06 14.01
N LYS A 142 3.02 12.15 14.71
CA LYS A 142 3.37 11.76 16.09
C LYS A 142 4.84 11.35 16.21
N THR A 143 5.34 10.56 15.26
CA THR A 143 6.74 10.13 15.25
C THR A 143 7.69 11.30 15.00
N GLN A 144 7.35 12.23 14.12
CA GLN A 144 8.11 13.45 13.87
C GLN A 144 8.21 14.31 15.12
N VAL A 145 7.09 14.61 15.78
CA VAL A 145 7.06 15.39 17.03
C VAL A 145 7.88 14.72 18.13
N LYS A 146 7.79 13.39 18.29
CA LYS A 146 8.64 12.65 19.24
C LYS A 146 10.14 12.81 18.93
N ASN A 147 10.51 12.81 17.66
CA ASN A 147 11.89 13.00 17.24
C ASN A 147 12.36 14.45 17.44
N GLU A 148 11.49 15.44 17.25
CA GLU A 148 11.78 16.85 17.56
C GLU A 148 12.00 17.07 19.05
N ILE A 149 11.13 16.53 19.90
CA ILE A 149 11.31 16.60 21.36
C ILE A 149 12.65 15.96 21.74
N ARG A 150 12.93 14.76 21.20
CA ARG A 150 14.21 14.08 21.41
C ARG A 150 15.39 14.95 20.97
N LYS A 151 15.31 15.63 19.82
CA LYS A 151 16.37 16.51 19.32
C LYS A 151 16.61 17.71 20.24
N VAL A 152 15.55 18.33 20.76
CA VAL A 152 15.67 19.44 21.72
C VAL A 152 16.37 18.96 22.98
N LEU A 153 15.96 17.80 23.50
CA LEU A 153 16.57 17.18 24.68
C LEU A 153 18.04 16.80 24.44
N GLU A 154 18.37 16.13 23.33
CA GLU A 154 19.74 15.73 23.01
C GLU A 154 20.66 16.94 22.78
N THR A 155 20.17 17.97 22.09
CA THR A 155 20.89 19.25 21.95
C THR A 155 21.10 19.90 23.30
N ALA A 156 20.14 19.73 24.20
CA ALA A 156 20.23 20.23 25.54
C ALA A 156 21.13 19.37 26.46
N GLY A 157 21.71 18.27 25.98
CA GLY A 157 22.56 17.35 26.74
C GLY A 157 21.82 16.20 27.44
N TYR A 158 20.51 16.09 27.22
CA TYR A 158 19.65 15.07 27.83
C TYR A 158 19.61 13.82 26.95
N LYS A 159 20.11 12.69 27.48
CA LYS A 159 20.04 11.39 26.81
C LYS A 159 18.90 10.55 27.36
N LEU A 160 17.67 10.89 26.97
CA LEU A 160 16.48 10.19 27.43
C LEU A 160 16.23 8.90 26.65
N PRO A 161 15.70 7.84 27.30
CA PRO A 161 15.27 6.62 26.64
C PRO A 161 14.05 6.88 25.73
N PRO A 162 13.58 5.88 24.95
CA PRO A 162 12.40 6.02 24.11
C PRO A 162 11.22 6.68 24.83
N PHE A 163 10.47 7.52 24.11
CA PHE A 163 9.37 8.32 24.67
C PHE A 163 8.20 7.43 25.11
N GLU A 164 8.24 7.02 26.37
CA GLU A 164 7.21 6.27 27.10
C GLU A 164 6.45 7.19 28.08
N LYS A 165 5.47 6.64 28.81
CA LYS A 165 4.63 7.43 29.74
C LYS A 165 5.47 8.20 30.77
N LYS A 166 6.44 7.53 31.39
CA LYS A 166 7.36 8.14 32.36
C LYS A 166 8.19 9.24 31.70
N THR A 167 8.84 8.97 30.56
CA THR A 167 9.60 9.97 29.78
C THR A 167 8.78 11.23 29.48
N LYS A 168 7.51 11.07 29.07
CA LYS A 168 6.62 12.22 28.81
C LYS A 168 6.34 13.05 30.06
N GLU A 169 6.04 12.38 31.18
CA GLU A 169 5.75 13.05 32.45
C GLU A 169 6.94 13.88 32.92
N ILE A 170 8.15 13.32 32.80
CA ILE A 170 9.41 14.00 33.13
C ILE A 170 9.59 15.24 32.27
N VAL A 171 9.49 15.08 30.95
CA VAL A 171 9.69 16.20 30.03
C VAL A 171 8.63 17.27 30.26
N ARG A 172 7.41 16.90 30.65
CA ARG A 172 6.36 17.85 31.03
C ARG A 172 6.74 18.64 32.27
N LYS A 173 7.10 17.98 33.37
CA LYS A 173 7.53 18.65 34.61
C LYS A 173 8.73 19.58 34.38
N LEU A 174 9.69 19.14 33.56
CA LEU A 174 10.84 19.96 33.16
C LEU A 174 10.44 21.19 32.33
N ALA A 175 9.41 21.08 31.48
CA ALA A 175 8.93 22.18 30.64
C ALA A 175 8.04 23.17 31.40
N THR A 176 7.40 22.75 32.50
CA THR A 176 6.50 23.59 33.32
C THR A 176 7.11 24.09 34.63
N ASP A 177 8.36 23.71 34.94
CA ASP A 177 9.05 24.01 36.22
C ASP A 177 8.28 23.45 37.44
N GLU A 178 7.49 22.40 37.23
CA GLU A 178 6.81 21.66 38.30
C GLU A 178 7.81 20.84 39.11
N LYS A 179 7.56 20.68 40.42
CA LYS A 179 8.43 19.91 41.31
C LYS A 179 8.47 18.44 40.91
N LEU A 180 9.69 17.92 40.77
CA LEU A 180 9.97 16.49 40.66
C LEU A 180 10.04 15.85 42.05
N THR A 181 9.69 14.58 42.17
CA THR A 181 9.85 13.80 43.42
C THR A 181 11.34 13.48 43.69
N ASP A 182 11.71 13.14 44.93
CA ASP A 182 13.12 12.85 45.27
C ASP A 182 13.70 11.64 44.53
N GLU A 183 12.85 10.64 44.24
CA GLU A 183 13.20 9.46 43.46
C GLU A 183 13.44 9.81 41.99
N GLU A 184 12.57 10.64 41.43
CA GLU A 184 12.70 11.25 40.12
C GLU A 184 13.99 12.08 40.03
N ILE A 185 14.23 12.96 41.00
CA ILE A 185 15.45 13.77 41.08
C ILE A 185 16.69 12.87 41.12
N LYS A 186 16.72 11.80 41.92
CA LYS A 186 17.86 10.88 42.00
C LYS A 186 18.14 10.13 40.69
N GLU A 187 17.08 9.74 39.97
CA GLU A 187 17.16 9.13 38.64
C GLU A 187 17.63 10.14 37.58
N TYR A 188 17.16 11.39 37.67
CA TYR A 188 17.49 12.49 36.76
C TYR A 188 18.85 13.13 37.03
N SER A 189 19.32 13.26 38.26
CA SER A 189 20.63 13.85 38.57
C SER A 189 21.77 13.09 37.89
N LYS A 190 21.60 11.80 37.60
CA LYS A 190 22.52 11.00 36.76
C LYS A 190 22.40 11.27 35.25
N LEU A 191 21.25 11.75 34.78
CA LEU A 191 20.89 11.92 33.37
C LEU A 191 20.99 13.37 32.86
N LEU A 192 20.75 14.39 33.69
CA LEU A 192 20.46 15.75 33.22
C LEU A 192 21.69 16.65 33.11
N GLY A 193 22.73 16.51 33.94
CA GLY A 193 24.01 17.24 33.86
C GLY A 193 23.96 18.79 33.90
N ARG A 194 22.80 19.43 33.66
CA ARG A 194 22.52 20.87 33.67
C ARG A 194 21.01 21.15 33.73
N LYS A 195 20.63 22.43 33.88
CA LYS A 195 19.25 22.93 33.80
C LYS A 195 18.86 23.28 32.36
N LEU A 196 17.57 23.14 32.01
CA LEU A 196 17.01 23.66 30.75
C LEU A 196 17.01 25.20 30.75
N THR A 197 17.23 25.78 29.58
CA THR A 197 17.02 27.21 29.34
C THR A 197 15.52 27.50 29.16
N ARG A 198 15.13 28.77 29.31
CA ARG A 198 13.74 29.23 29.10
C ARG A 198 13.22 28.90 27.69
N ILE A 199 14.08 28.98 26.68
CA ILE A 199 13.73 28.70 25.28
C ILE A 199 13.51 27.20 25.07
N GLU A 200 14.40 26.34 25.60
CA GLU A 200 14.25 24.89 25.52
C GLU A 200 12.95 24.42 26.20
N ALA A 201 12.66 24.92 27.40
CA ALA A 201 11.43 24.62 28.13
C ALA A 201 10.17 25.06 27.35
N PHE A 202 10.19 26.25 26.75
CA PHE A 202 9.08 26.74 25.93
C PHE A 202 8.82 25.84 24.71
N ILE A 203 9.88 25.48 23.95
CA ILE A 203 9.76 24.60 22.78
C ILE A 203 9.24 23.22 23.18
N LEU A 204 9.77 22.64 24.26
CA LEU A 204 9.34 21.34 24.76
C LEU A 204 7.86 21.35 25.14
N LYS A 205 7.37 22.42 25.80
CA LYS A 205 5.95 22.57 26.12
C LYS A 205 5.09 22.54 24.86
N GLN A 206 5.41 23.35 23.85
CA GLN A 206 4.66 23.39 22.58
C GLN A 206 4.62 22.03 21.89
N LEU A 207 5.75 21.32 21.86
CA LEU A 207 5.83 19.99 21.24
C LEU A 207 5.06 18.93 22.03
N LEU A 208 5.06 19.01 23.37
CA LEU A 208 4.27 18.10 24.22
C LEU A 208 2.76 18.33 24.05
N ASP A 209 2.33 19.58 23.97
CA ASP A 209 0.93 19.93 23.73
C ASP A 209 0.48 19.40 22.36
N LEU A 210 1.29 19.61 21.31
CA LEU A 210 1.05 19.04 19.99
C LEU A 210 1.02 17.51 20.00
N LEU A 211 1.93 16.86 20.75
CA LEU A 211 1.96 15.41 20.87
C LEU A 211 0.67 14.86 21.50
N ASN A 212 0.15 15.53 22.52
CA ASN A 212 -1.12 15.15 23.16
C ASN A 212 -2.28 15.25 22.16
N ILE A 213 -2.40 16.36 21.44
CA ILE A 213 -3.46 16.58 20.44
C ILE A 213 -3.43 15.49 19.36
N ILE A 214 -2.25 15.18 18.80
CA ILE A 214 -2.13 14.14 17.79
C ILE A 214 -2.50 12.76 18.35
N GLU A 215 -2.16 12.47 19.61
CA GLU A 215 -2.54 11.21 20.25
C GLU A 215 -4.05 11.07 20.48
N GLU A 216 -4.73 12.16 20.78
CA GLU A 216 -6.20 12.20 20.88
C GLU A 216 -6.85 12.00 19.51
N GLN A 217 -6.41 12.73 18.48
CA GLN A 217 -6.89 12.57 17.11
C GLN A 217 -6.69 11.14 16.58
N ILE A 218 -5.56 10.49 16.88
CA ILE A 218 -5.36 9.09 16.50
C ILE A 218 -6.44 8.20 17.13
N LYS A 219 -6.76 8.39 18.42
CA LYS A 219 -7.80 7.60 19.10
C LYS A 219 -9.19 7.86 18.52
N GLU A 220 -9.51 9.12 18.21
CA GLU A 220 -10.78 9.48 17.59
C GLU A 220 -10.96 8.77 16.24
N VAL A 221 -9.94 8.84 15.38
CA VAL A 221 -9.97 8.17 14.07
C VAL A 221 -10.00 6.65 14.22
N GLU A 222 -9.25 6.08 15.17
CA GLU A 222 -9.31 4.64 15.46
C GLU A 222 -10.71 4.21 15.93
N ASN A 223 -11.39 5.03 16.74
CA ASN A 223 -12.77 4.77 17.16
C ASN A 223 -13.75 4.81 15.98
N GLU A 224 -13.63 5.78 15.08
CA GLU A 224 -14.48 5.82 13.87
C GLU A 224 -14.24 4.61 12.96
N ILE A 225 -12.97 4.23 12.73
CA ILE A 225 -12.63 3.02 11.95
C ILE A 225 -13.30 1.78 12.55
N MET A 226 -13.35 1.66 13.88
CA MET A 226 -13.96 0.50 14.54
C MET A 226 -15.48 0.44 14.40
N LYS A 227 -16.18 1.57 14.25
CA LYS A 227 -17.64 1.59 14.09
C LYS A 227 -18.11 0.99 12.76
N PHE A 228 -17.31 1.13 11.72
CA PHE A 228 -17.61 0.68 10.36
C PHE A 228 -16.72 -0.47 9.91
N LEU A 229 -16.17 -1.26 10.85
CA LEU A 229 -15.31 -2.38 10.52
C LEU A 229 -16.15 -3.53 9.93
N PRO A 230 -15.97 -3.90 8.65
CA PRO A 230 -16.80 -4.92 8.02
C PRO A 230 -16.48 -6.32 8.57
N GLU A 231 -17.44 -7.24 8.49
CA GLU A 231 -17.33 -8.60 9.03
C GLU A 231 -16.11 -9.35 8.47
N GLU A 232 -15.81 -9.18 7.18
CA GLU A 232 -14.65 -9.81 6.55
C GLU A 232 -13.33 -9.28 7.12
N ALA A 233 -13.28 -8.00 7.51
CA ALA A 233 -12.12 -7.44 8.20
C ALA A 233 -12.05 -7.94 9.65
N VAL A 234 -13.18 -8.10 10.35
CA VAL A 234 -13.22 -8.73 11.68
C VAL A 234 -12.63 -10.14 11.61
N GLU A 235 -12.96 -10.92 10.57
CA GLU A 235 -12.43 -12.28 10.38
C GLU A 235 -10.90 -12.31 10.29
N LEU A 236 -10.29 -11.28 9.67
CA LEU A 236 -8.82 -11.17 9.60
C LEU A 236 -8.17 -11.06 10.97
N THR A 237 -8.86 -10.54 11.99
CA THR A 237 -8.31 -10.39 13.35
C THR A 237 -8.03 -11.72 14.05
N LYS A 238 -8.62 -12.82 13.55
CA LYS A 238 -8.31 -14.18 14.03
C LYS A 238 -6.92 -14.65 13.60
N ILE A 239 -6.31 -14.02 12.60
CA ILE A 239 -4.93 -14.29 12.19
C ILE A 239 -3.97 -13.67 13.22
N PRO A 240 -3.06 -14.46 13.85
CA PRO A 240 -2.17 -13.92 14.86
C PRO A 240 -1.34 -12.73 14.36
N GLY A 241 -1.32 -11.66 15.15
CA GLY A 241 -0.63 -10.41 14.84
C GLY A 241 -1.44 -9.38 14.06
N ILE A 242 -2.66 -9.71 13.61
CA ILE A 242 -3.61 -8.76 13.02
C ILE A 242 -4.58 -8.29 14.12
N GLY A 243 -4.52 -7.01 14.47
CA GLY A 243 -5.55 -6.33 15.27
C GLY A 243 -6.56 -5.57 14.40
N PRO A 244 -7.61 -4.97 14.99
CA PRO A 244 -8.70 -4.30 14.27
C PRO A 244 -8.24 -3.24 13.26
N ILE A 245 -7.33 -2.34 13.67
CA ILE A 245 -6.81 -1.28 12.79
C ILE A 245 -6.00 -1.85 11.63
N SER A 246 -5.15 -2.86 11.90
CA SER A 246 -4.41 -3.52 10.82
C SER A 246 -5.32 -4.32 9.90
N ALA A 247 -6.40 -4.92 10.41
CA ALA A 247 -7.39 -5.61 9.60
C ALA A 247 -8.11 -4.63 8.68
N ALA A 248 -8.59 -3.49 9.22
CA ALA A 248 -9.19 -2.42 8.45
C ALA A 248 -8.27 -1.93 7.32
N THR A 249 -6.99 -1.66 7.64
CA THR A 249 -6.01 -1.21 6.64
C THR A 249 -5.76 -2.27 5.57
N ILE A 250 -5.61 -3.55 5.97
CA ILE A 250 -5.39 -4.65 5.04
C ILE A 250 -6.59 -4.83 4.10
N TYR A 251 -7.81 -4.88 4.66
CA TYR A 251 -9.05 -5.01 3.90
C TYR A 251 -9.21 -3.85 2.92
N ALA A 252 -9.09 -2.62 3.40
CA ALA A 252 -9.27 -1.42 2.60
C ALA A 252 -8.22 -1.27 1.49
N GLU A 253 -6.95 -1.66 1.73
CA GLU A 253 -5.87 -1.55 0.72
C GLU A 253 -5.85 -2.70 -0.27
N LEU A 254 -6.18 -3.93 0.15
CA LEU A 254 -6.19 -5.10 -0.72
C LEU A 254 -7.42 -5.09 -1.64
N GLY A 255 -8.57 -4.73 -1.08
CA GLY A 255 -9.86 -4.65 -1.74
C GLY A 255 -10.45 -6.01 -2.11
N ASP A 256 -11.34 -6.01 -3.09
CA ASP A 256 -11.90 -7.24 -3.65
C ASP A 256 -10.77 -8.17 -4.12
N VAL A 257 -10.68 -9.34 -3.49
CA VAL A 257 -9.64 -10.34 -3.76
C VAL A 257 -9.96 -11.18 -4.99
N SER A 258 -11.21 -11.18 -5.49
CA SER A 258 -11.62 -11.93 -6.69
C SER A 258 -10.84 -11.49 -7.94
N ARG A 259 -10.40 -10.22 -7.97
CA ARG A 259 -9.59 -9.63 -9.04
C ARG A 259 -8.19 -10.26 -9.18
N PHE A 260 -7.73 -11.01 -8.17
CA PHE A 260 -6.46 -11.70 -8.24
C PHE A 260 -6.65 -13.16 -8.62
N GLU A 261 -5.94 -13.58 -9.66
CA GLU A 261 -5.86 -14.97 -10.14
C GLU A 261 -5.27 -15.91 -9.07
N SER A 262 -4.44 -15.38 -8.15
CA SER A 262 -3.84 -16.18 -7.08
C SER A 262 -3.38 -15.36 -5.88
N SER A 263 -3.20 -16.03 -4.73
CA SER A 263 -2.59 -15.43 -3.52
C SER A 263 -1.17 -14.89 -3.76
N LYS A 264 -0.43 -15.44 -4.74
CA LYS A 264 0.90 -14.91 -5.13
C LYS A 264 0.77 -13.55 -5.80
N GLN A 265 -0.26 -13.35 -6.64
CA GLN A 265 -0.53 -12.08 -7.29
C GLN A 265 -0.93 -11.01 -6.28
N ALA A 266 -1.75 -11.37 -5.29
CA ALA A 266 -2.09 -10.49 -4.16
C ALA A 266 -0.83 -10.07 -3.37
N ALA A 267 0.06 -11.01 -3.04
CA ALA A 267 1.32 -10.70 -2.36
C ALA A 267 2.29 -9.83 -3.19
N SER A 268 2.27 -9.99 -4.52
CA SER A 268 3.01 -9.13 -5.45
C SER A 268 2.45 -7.71 -5.45
N TYR A 269 1.12 -7.56 -5.55
CA TYR A 269 0.42 -6.27 -5.45
C TYR A 269 0.72 -5.56 -4.12
N ALA A 270 0.75 -6.31 -3.02
CA ALA A 270 1.10 -5.81 -1.70
C ALA A 270 2.58 -5.40 -1.57
N GLY A 271 3.45 -5.71 -2.54
CA GLY A 271 4.88 -5.34 -2.47
C GLY A 271 5.69 -6.16 -1.46
N VAL A 272 5.16 -7.29 -0.98
CA VAL A 272 5.85 -8.19 -0.03
C VAL A 272 6.47 -9.41 -0.71
N SER A 273 6.41 -9.49 -2.04
CA SER A 273 7.07 -10.52 -2.84
C SER A 273 8.47 -10.09 -3.28
N PRO A 274 9.46 -11.00 -3.25
CA PRO A 274 10.80 -10.72 -3.77
C PRO A 274 10.73 -10.44 -5.28
N ARG A 275 11.56 -9.52 -5.75
CA ARG A 275 11.70 -9.23 -7.18
C ARG A 275 12.56 -10.29 -7.85
N THR A 276 11.99 -11.03 -8.78
CA THR A 276 12.70 -11.92 -9.71
C THR A 276 13.26 -11.12 -10.88
N LYS A 277 14.57 -11.25 -11.14
CA LYS A 277 15.19 -10.92 -12.42
C LYS A 277 15.70 -12.22 -13.02
N GLN A 278 15.20 -12.59 -14.20
CA GLN A 278 15.69 -13.76 -14.92
C GLN A 278 16.62 -13.28 -16.04
N SER A 279 17.85 -13.80 -16.08
CA SER A 279 18.79 -13.60 -17.18
C SER A 279 19.29 -14.97 -17.64
N GLY A 280 18.91 -15.38 -18.84
CA GLY A 280 19.19 -16.72 -19.35
C GLY A 280 18.60 -17.83 -18.46
N LYS A 281 19.43 -18.77 -18.00
CA LYS A 281 19.03 -19.90 -17.12
C LYS A 281 19.06 -19.56 -15.62
N THR A 282 19.42 -18.33 -15.24
CA THR A 282 19.65 -17.96 -13.84
C THR A 282 18.61 -16.96 -13.36
N GLU A 283 17.94 -17.30 -12.25
CA GLU A 283 17.01 -16.41 -11.55
C GLU A 283 17.70 -15.73 -10.36
N PHE A 284 17.65 -14.40 -10.34
CA PHE A 284 18.13 -13.58 -9.23
C PHE A 284 16.95 -12.98 -8.47
N HIS A 285 16.96 -13.09 -7.14
CA HIS A 285 15.97 -12.48 -6.28
C HIS A 285 16.57 -11.28 -5.53
N ASN A 286 16.60 -10.10 -6.17
CA ASN A 286 17.18 -8.89 -5.60
C ASN A 286 16.15 -7.76 -5.47
N GLY A 287 15.95 -7.32 -4.22
CA GLY A 287 15.02 -6.24 -3.89
C GLY A 287 13.55 -6.71 -3.81
N LEU A 288 12.68 -5.76 -3.49
CA LEU A 288 11.23 -5.95 -3.45
C LEU A 288 10.58 -5.49 -4.74
N ILE A 289 9.45 -6.10 -5.08
CA ILE A 289 8.54 -5.56 -6.10
C ILE A 289 7.96 -4.25 -5.56
N LYS A 290 7.91 -3.20 -6.39
CA LYS A 290 7.16 -1.98 -6.05
C LYS A 290 5.68 -2.35 -5.99
N GLY A 291 5.07 -2.22 -4.82
CA GLY A 291 3.66 -2.51 -4.59
C GLY A 291 2.99 -1.44 -3.75
N ASN A 292 1.82 -1.75 -3.21
CA ASN A 292 1.08 -0.86 -2.33
C ASN A 292 1.88 -0.61 -1.02
N LYS A 293 2.39 0.62 -0.85
CA LYS A 293 3.25 1.00 0.29
C LYS A 293 2.54 0.83 1.64
N HIS A 294 1.26 1.20 1.72
CA HIS A 294 0.45 1.12 2.93
C HIS A 294 0.26 -0.35 3.33
N LEU A 295 -0.11 -1.18 2.35
CA LEU A 295 -0.29 -2.61 2.54
C LEU A 295 1.02 -3.32 2.94
N SER A 296 2.14 -2.98 2.28
CA SER A 296 3.45 -3.55 2.60
C SER A 296 3.89 -3.24 4.02
N ARG A 297 3.64 -2.00 4.49
CA ARG A 297 4.01 -1.54 5.83
C ARG A 297 3.18 -2.25 6.88
N VAL A 298 1.85 -2.29 6.74
CA VAL A 298 0.98 -2.93 7.74
C VAL A 298 1.28 -4.43 7.82
N LEU A 299 1.47 -5.12 6.69
CA LEU A 299 1.84 -6.54 6.68
C LEU A 299 3.19 -6.81 7.36
N PHE A 300 4.17 -5.91 7.19
CA PHE A 300 5.45 -6.03 7.88
C PHE A 300 5.30 -5.88 9.41
N LEU A 301 4.50 -4.92 9.87
CA LEU A 301 4.22 -4.71 11.30
C LEU A 301 3.46 -5.90 11.89
N VAL A 302 2.44 -6.39 11.19
CA VAL A 302 1.70 -7.60 11.53
C VAL A 302 2.66 -8.78 11.66
N ALA A 303 3.53 -9.03 10.67
CA ALA A 303 4.51 -10.12 10.73
C ALA A 303 5.47 -9.97 11.92
N ARG A 304 5.90 -8.75 12.24
CA ARG A 304 6.76 -8.48 13.41
C ARG A 304 6.07 -8.80 14.73
N SER A 305 4.76 -8.56 14.82
CA SER A 305 3.92 -8.92 15.98
C SER A 305 3.68 -10.44 16.04
N ALA A 306 3.39 -11.04 14.89
CA ALA A 306 3.01 -12.44 14.73
C ALA A 306 4.19 -13.42 14.92
N LYS A 307 5.43 -13.00 14.70
CA LYS A 307 6.60 -13.89 14.58
C LYS A 307 6.87 -14.83 15.77
N ASN A 308 6.40 -14.48 16.97
CA ASN A 308 6.61 -15.29 18.18
C ASN A 308 5.38 -16.12 18.57
N THR A 309 4.30 -16.03 17.80
CA THR A 309 3.07 -16.80 18.05
C THR A 309 3.29 -18.28 17.70
N ALA A 310 2.55 -19.17 18.35
CA ALA A 310 2.66 -20.62 18.13
C ALA A 310 2.58 -21.01 16.65
N GLN A 311 1.72 -20.33 15.89
CA GLN A 311 1.51 -20.58 14.47
C GLN A 311 2.71 -20.19 13.60
N PHE A 312 3.38 -19.07 13.88
CA PHE A 312 4.38 -18.51 12.97
C PHE A 312 5.83 -18.63 13.46
N ASN A 313 6.05 -18.96 14.74
CA ASN A 313 7.39 -19.05 15.33
C ASN A 313 8.29 -20.03 14.57
N GLY A 314 7.82 -21.27 14.34
CA GLY A 314 8.62 -22.28 13.63
C GLY A 314 9.03 -21.84 12.22
N PHE A 315 8.10 -21.25 11.47
CA PHE A 315 8.38 -20.71 10.13
C PHE A 315 9.38 -19.56 10.19
N TYR A 316 9.21 -18.62 11.13
CA TYR A 316 10.09 -17.47 11.28
C TYR A 316 11.52 -17.88 11.68
N GLN A 317 11.68 -18.77 12.66
CA GLN A 317 12.99 -19.22 13.12
C GLN A 317 13.75 -19.98 12.04
N ALA A 318 13.08 -20.82 11.25
CA ALA A 318 13.68 -21.49 10.11
C ALA A 318 14.21 -20.50 9.06
N LEU A 319 13.45 -19.44 8.76
CA LEU A 319 13.88 -18.38 7.85
C LEU A 319 15.03 -17.54 8.41
N LEU A 320 14.99 -17.23 9.71
CA LEU A 320 16.03 -16.48 10.38
C LEU A 320 17.36 -17.24 10.35
N LYS A 321 17.32 -18.55 10.64
CA LYS A 321 18.50 -19.43 10.56
C LYS A 321 19.10 -19.49 9.15
N ARG A 322 18.26 -19.54 8.11
CA ARG A 322 18.72 -19.60 6.71
C ARG A 322 19.27 -18.27 6.19
N THR A 323 18.69 -17.14 6.61
CA THR A 323 19.00 -15.82 6.04
C THR A 323 19.95 -14.98 6.89
N SER A 324 20.10 -15.32 8.17
CA SER A 324 20.79 -14.53 9.20
C SER A 324 20.34 -13.06 9.24
N ASN A 325 19.11 -12.77 8.78
CA ASN A 325 18.62 -11.41 8.61
C ASN A 325 17.15 -11.32 9.05
N SER A 326 16.94 -10.67 10.19
CA SER A 326 15.61 -10.50 10.79
C SER A 326 14.64 -9.76 9.88
N LYS A 327 15.09 -8.78 9.10
CA LYS A 327 14.23 -8.04 8.16
C LYS A 327 13.77 -8.94 7.01
N LYS A 328 14.69 -9.73 6.43
CA LYS A 328 14.35 -10.71 5.37
C LYS A 328 13.39 -11.78 5.88
N ALA A 329 13.61 -12.32 7.08
CA ALA A 329 12.72 -13.29 7.69
C ALA A 329 11.32 -12.72 7.98
N THR A 330 11.26 -11.48 8.49
CA THR A 330 9.98 -10.78 8.77
C THR A 330 9.20 -10.52 7.48
N LEU A 331 9.89 -10.11 6.42
CA LEU A 331 9.27 -9.86 5.11
C LEU A 331 8.73 -11.15 4.46
N ALA A 332 9.47 -12.26 4.57
CA ALA A 332 8.99 -13.55 4.09
C ALA A 332 7.79 -14.06 4.91
N LEU A 333 7.73 -13.77 6.21
CA LEU A 333 6.54 -14.00 7.03
C LEU A 333 5.38 -13.09 6.60
N ALA A 334 5.63 -11.81 6.32
CA ALA A 334 4.62 -10.89 5.77
C ALA A 334 4.03 -11.40 4.45
N ASN A 335 4.86 -11.98 3.57
CA ASN A 335 4.40 -12.65 2.36
C ASN A 335 3.46 -13.83 2.66
N LYS A 336 3.84 -14.70 3.61
CA LYS A 336 3.00 -15.83 4.05
C LYS A 336 1.67 -15.34 4.62
N ILE A 337 1.68 -14.33 5.49
CA ILE A 337 0.48 -13.74 6.08
C ILE A 337 -0.42 -13.12 5.00
N CYS A 338 0.14 -12.37 4.05
CA CYS A 338 -0.64 -11.80 2.93
C CYS A 338 -1.39 -12.87 2.13
N ARG A 339 -0.79 -14.05 1.96
CA ARG A 339 -1.43 -15.18 1.26
C ARG A 339 -2.55 -15.80 2.10
N ILE A 340 -2.39 -15.87 3.43
CA ILE A 340 -3.44 -16.29 4.35
C ILE A 340 -4.62 -15.31 4.28
N VAL A 341 -4.35 -14.01 4.41
CA VAL A 341 -5.35 -12.93 4.26
C VAL A 341 -6.16 -13.09 2.97
N TYR A 342 -5.49 -13.30 1.84
CA TYR A 342 -6.17 -13.53 0.56
C TYR A 342 -7.18 -14.69 0.62
N HIS A 343 -6.80 -15.81 1.24
CA HIS A 343 -7.68 -16.97 1.37
C HIS A 343 -8.82 -16.72 2.36
N VAL A 344 -8.58 -16.01 3.46
CA VAL A 344 -9.65 -15.64 4.41
C VAL A 344 -10.69 -14.76 3.73
N LEU A 345 -10.27 -13.72 3.01
CA LEU A 345 -11.21 -12.84 2.29
C LEU A 345 -11.92 -13.54 1.12
N LYS A 346 -11.29 -14.55 0.52
CA LYS A 346 -11.90 -15.31 -0.57
C LYS A 346 -12.91 -16.35 -0.08
N ASP A 347 -12.59 -17.02 1.03
CA ASP A 347 -13.41 -18.10 1.58
C ASP A 347 -14.43 -17.61 2.61
N GLY A 348 -14.29 -16.36 3.09
CA GLY A 348 -15.12 -15.76 4.14
C GLY A 348 -14.80 -16.22 5.57
N GLU A 349 -13.80 -17.10 5.76
CA GLU A 349 -13.52 -17.70 7.06
C GLU A 349 -12.01 -17.97 7.26
N TYR A 350 -11.54 -17.73 8.48
CA TYR A 350 -10.22 -18.14 8.92
C TYR A 350 -10.20 -19.58 9.45
N LYS A 351 -9.73 -20.50 8.61
CA LYS A 351 -9.67 -21.95 8.89
C LYS A 351 -8.44 -22.43 9.70
N GLY A 352 -7.63 -21.51 10.22
CA GLY A 352 -6.32 -21.86 10.79
C GLY A 352 -5.34 -22.43 9.74
N GLU A 353 -4.19 -22.97 10.17
CA GLU A 353 -3.29 -23.65 9.21
C GLU A 353 -3.86 -25.02 8.80
N THR A 354 -4.31 -25.14 7.55
CA THR A 354 -4.33 -26.43 6.85
C THR A 354 -2.89 -26.92 6.72
N LYS A 355 -2.59 -28.07 7.32
CA LYS A 355 -1.30 -28.79 7.19
C LYS A 355 -0.84 -28.79 5.72
N LYS A 356 0.42 -28.37 5.50
CA LYS A 356 1.22 -28.47 4.24
C LYS A 356 0.99 -27.39 3.17
N THR A 357 1.32 -26.13 3.45
CA THR A 357 1.95 -25.29 2.41
C THR A 357 3.47 -25.39 2.56
N ARG A 358 4.08 -26.42 1.95
CA ARG A 358 5.54 -26.49 1.82
C ARG A 358 5.99 -25.25 1.05
N TYR A 359 6.68 -24.35 1.74
CA TYR A 359 7.52 -23.34 1.12
C TYR A 359 8.66 -24.09 0.41
N ARG A 360 8.51 -24.41 -0.88
CA ARG A 360 9.64 -24.77 -1.74
C ARG A 360 10.46 -23.50 -1.95
N GLY A 361 11.41 -23.26 -1.05
CA GLY A 361 12.53 -22.38 -1.33
C GLY A 361 13.34 -23.01 -2.45
N GLY A 362 13.64 -22.24 -3.49
CA GLY A 362 14.52 -22.66 -4.57
C GLY A 362 15.84 -23.17 -4.01
N GLY A 363 16.18 -24.41 -4.35
CA GLY A 363 17.33 -25.15 -3.84
C GLY A 363 16.99 -26.63 -3.71
N GLY A 364 17.21 -27.39 -4.79
CA GLY A 364 17.07 -28.85 -4.80
C GLY A 364 16.66 -29.38 -6.17
N GLU A 365 17.66 -29.89 -6.89
CA GLU A 365 17.67 -30.93 -7.93
C GLU A 365 16.38 -31.14 -8.75
N GLY A 366 16.50 -30.89 -10.06
CA GLY A 366 15.47 -31.23 -11.03
C GLY A 366 15.17 -32.74 -11.02
N PRO A 367 13.96 -33.15 -11.44
CA PRO A 367 13.61 -34.55 -11.53
C PRO A 367 14.59 -35.26 -12.48
N GLN A 368 15.22 -36.34 -12.02
CA GLN A 368 15.88 -37.29 -12.91
C GLN A 368 14.83 -37.82 -13.89
N VAL A 369 14.99 -37.45 -15.16
CA VAL A 369 14.23 -38.00 -16.27
C VAL A 369 14.83 -39.36 -16.57
N ASP A 370 14.00 -40.40 -16.59
CA ASP A 370 14.36 -41.74 -17.04
C ASP A 370 14.81 -41.65 -18.52
N PRO A 371 16.07 -41.99 -18.86
CA PRO A 371 16.59 -41.91 -20.23
C PRO A 371 15.84 -42.75 -21.27
N ASN A 372 14.95 -43.66 -20.84
CA ASN A 372 14.27 -44.60 -21.72
C ASN A 372 12.77 -44.33 -21.96
N GLN A 373 12.20 -43.22 -21.46
CA GLN A 373 10.83 -42.85 -21.82
C GLN A 373 10.78 -41.99 -23.09
N VAL A 374 10.64 -42.66 -24.23
CA VAL A 374 10.26 -42.07 -25.52
C VAL A 374 8.81 -41.57 -25.42
N VAL A 375 8.61 -40.25 -25.52
CA VAL A 375 7.27 -39.65 -25.68
C VAL A 375 7.07 -39.28 -27.16
N PRO A 376 6.09 -39.89 -27.87
CA PRO A 376 5.84 -39.63 -29.29
C PRO A 376 5.36 -38.21 -29.58
N SER A 377 5.82 -37.72 -30.73
CA SER A 377 5.57 -36.43 -31.36
C SER A 377 4.09 -36.07 -31.55
N ALA A 378 3.73 -34.82 -31.26
CA ALA A 378 2.56 -34.14 -31.83
C ALA A 378 2.89 -32.66 -32.09
N LEU A 379 3.72 -32.43 -33.11
CA LEU A 379 3.91 -31.15 -33.79
C LEU A 379 4.08 -31.44 -35.29
N GLN A 380 2.99 -31.87 -35.92
CA GLN A 380 2.72 -31.71 -37.34
C GLN A 380 1.43 -30.91 -37.45
N ALA A 381 1.56 -29.61 -37.74
CA ALA A 381 0.61 -28.78 -38.48
C ALA A 381 1.01 -27.30 -38.33
N ILE A 382 2.03 -26.90 -39.11
CA ILE A 382 2.09 -25.57 -39.71
C ILE A 382 2.03 -25.83 -41.22
N ALA A 383 0.86 -25.57 -41.79
CA ALA A 383 0.63 -25.13 -43.16
C ALA A 383 -0.52 -24.12 -43.09
#